data_AF-A0A2N8KYJ0-F1
#
_entry.id   AF-A0A2N8KYJ0-F1
#
_cell.length_a   1.000
_cell.length_b   1.000
_cell.length_c   1.000
_cell.angle_alpha   90.00
_cell.angle_beta   90.00
_cell.angle_gamma   90.00
#
_symmetry.space_group_name_H-M   'P 1'
#
loop_
_entity.id
_entity.type
_entity.pdbx_description
1 polymer ?
#
loop_
_entity_poly.entity_id
_entity_poly.type
_entity_poly.pdbx_seq_one_letter_code
_entity_poly.pdbx_strand_id
1 'polypeptide(L)'
;MIKILLVLLGFLGLGAALAAGWNPVPLRDGWVGGLILLLSALWARWRWQRDAVQGRDPSAAERRAWLYMAGSALICGFVAVVLMTPGSEVHRTTGGTGGYDSWVMFACGAIAWALLHEGQSQALDERDRAIDALANRVGYSTLIGLLAVFLLALGFAPKPWMERFTHWLIANTLLNLIMFAGLAQYAAQLLAYWRDARELQGDVQPGGA
;
A
#
# COMPACT_ATOMS: atom_id res chain seq x y z
N MET A 1 -11.36 10.27 -6.03
CA MET A 1 -10.15 10.96 -5.53
C MET A 1 -10.07 11.02 -4.00
N ILE A 2 -10.90 11.81 -3.29
CA ILE A 2 -10.79 11.99 -1.81
C ILE A 2 -10.77 10.66 -1.05
N LYS A 3 -11.66 9.72 -1.42
CA LYS A 3 -11.70 8.38 -0.80
C LYS A 3 -10.37 7.60 -0.93
N ILE A 4 -9.71 7.69 -2.08
CA ILE A 4 -8.42 6.99 -2.33
C ILE A 4 -7.34 7.55 -1.41
N LEU A 5 -7.23 8.88 -1.34
CA LEU A 5 -6.27 9.55 -0.47
C LEU A 5 -6.54 9.27 1.01
N LEU A 6 -7.81 9.29 1.43
CA LEU A 6 -8.17 8.99 2.83
C LEU A 6 -7.80 7.56 3.22
N VAL A 7 -8.05 6.57 2.36
CA VAL A 7 -7.66 5.17 2.63
C VAL A 7 -6.14 5.02 2.62
N LEU A 8 -5.46 5.58 1.62
CA LEU A 8 -4.01 5.54 1.52
C LEU A 8 -3.34 6.13 2.78
N LEU A 9 -3.68 7.38 3.11
CA LEU A 9 -3.11 8.09 4.26
C LEU A 9 -3.58 7.48 5.59
N GLY A 10 -4.81 6.97 5.65
CA GLY A 10 -5.35 6.30 6.83
C GLY A 10 -4.57 5.02 7.16
N PHE A 11 -4.37 4.12 6.20
CA PHE A 11 -3.61 2.89 6.42
C PHE A 11 -2.12 3.17 6.63
N LEU A 12 -1.53 4.10 5.88
CA LEU A 12 -0.15 4.54 6.10
C LEU A 12 0.05 5.09 7.52
N GLY A 13 -0.85 5.98 7.96
CA GLY A 13 -0.83 6.56 9.29
C GLY A 13 -1.06 5.54 10.40
N LEU A 14 -1.99 4.59 10.20
CA LEU A 14 -2.22 3.49 11.15
C LEU A 14 -0.97 2.62 11.31
N GLY A 15 -0.32 2.24 10.21
CA GLY A 15 0.93 1.48 10.24
C GLY A 15 2.03 2.23 11.00
N ALA A 16 2.21 3.52 10.68
CA ALA A 16 3.17 4.38 11.35
C ALA A 16 2.87 4.53 12.85
N ALA A 17 1.61 4.68 13.22
CA ALA A 17 1.22 4.86 14.61
C ALA A 17 1.37 3.57 15.43
N LEU A 18 1.08 2.39 14.84
CA LEU A 18 1.37 1.10 15.47
C LEU A 18 2.87 0.97 15.79
N ALA A 19 3.74 1.28 14.83
CA ALA A 19 5.20 1.25 15.03
C ALA A 19 5.68 2.30 16.05
N ALA A 20 4.97 3.43 16.19
CA ALA A 20 5.27 4.46 17.17
C ALA A 20 4.80 4.10 18.60
N GLY A 21 4.27 2.89 18.81
CA GLY A 21 3.80 2.42 20.12
C GLY A 21 2.35 2.77 20.44
N TRP A 22 1.57 3.26 19.47
CA TRP A 22 0.14 3.50 19.66
C TRP A 22 -0.66 2.21 19.48
N ASN A 23 -0.49 1.31 20.44
CA ASN A 23 -1.23 0.05 20.50
C ASN A 23 -1.99 -0.06 21.84
N PRO A 24 -3.31 0.19 21.85
CA PRO A 24 -4.11 0.11 23.07
C PRO A 24 -4.43 -1.33 23.50
N VAL A 25 -4.04 -2.33 22.70
CA VAL A 25 -4.38 -3.74 22.91
C VAL A 25 -3.15 -4.51 23.40
N PRO A 26 -3.27 -5.46 24.34
CA PRO A 26 -2.15 -6.28 24.81
C PRO A 26 -1.76 -7.38 23.78
N LEU A 27 -1.70 -7.04 22.51
CA LEU A 27 -1.28 -7.90 21.40
C LEU A 27 -0.09 -7.24 20.71
N ARG A 28 0.78 -8.03 20.05
CA ARG A 28 1.87 -7.45 19.26
C ARG A 28 1.34 -6.67 18.06
N ASP A 29 2.06 -5.64 17.66
CA ASP A 29 1.65 -4.71 16.59
C ASP A 29 1.41 -5.44 15.26
N GLY A 30 2.18 -6.48 14.96
CA GLY A 30 2.00 -7.30 13.76
C GLY A 30 0.62 -7.96 13.69
N TRP A 31 0.14 -8.50 14.81
CA TRP A 31 -1.18 -9.12 14.89
C TRP A 31 -2.30 -8.09 14.81
N VAL A 32 -2.13 -6.92 15.44
CA VAL A 32 -3.10 -5.83 15.36
C VAL A 32 -3.22 -5.33 13.92
N GLY A 33 -2.10 -5.04 13.26
CA GLY A 33 -2.08 -4.65 11.86
C GLY A 33 -2.64 -5.72 10.93
N GLY A 34 -2.27 -6.99 11.16
CA GLY A 34 -2.81 -8.12 10.41
C GLY A 34 -4.33 -8.28 10.56
N LEU A 35 -4.87 -8.12 11.77
CA LEU A 35 -6.31 -8.14 12.04
C LEU A 35 -7.02 -6.99 11.34
N ILE A 36 -6.45 -5.77 11.39
CA ILE A 36 -6.99 -4.60 10.67
C ILE A 36 -7.10 -4.91 9.17
N LEU A 37 -6.07 -5.52 8.55
CA LEU A 37 -6.11 -5.89 7.14
C LEU A 37 -7.20 -6.92 6.85
N LEU A 38 -7.32 -7.97 7.67
CA LEU A 38 -8.33 -9.02 7.49
C LEU A 38 -9.75 -8.48 7.66
N LEU A 39 -10.00 -7.69 8.70
CA LEU A 39 -11.32 -7.06 8.94
C LEU A 39 -11.67 -6.10 7.81
N SER A 40 -10.70 -5.33 7.33
CA SER A 40 -10.91 -4.41 6.21
C SER A 40 -11.21 -5.15 4.91
N ALA A 41 -10.55 -6.27 4.66
CA ALA A 41 -10.82 -7.12 3.49
C ALA A 41 -12.21 -7.77 3.56
N LEU A 42 -12.61 -8.27 4.73
CA LEU A 42 -13.96 -8.81 4.96
C LEU A 42 -15.04 -7.73 4.79
N TRP A 43 -14.81 -6.53 5.33
CA TRP A 43 -15.72 -5.41 5.19
C TRP A 43 -15.83 -4.94 3.74
N ALA A 44 -14.70 -4.87 3.02
CA ALA A 44 -14.69 -4.56 1.59
C ALA A 44 -15.45 -5.63 0.79
N ARG A 45 -15.25 -6.92 1.08
CA ARG A 45 -15.99 -8.02 0.46
C ARG A 45 -17.49 -7.86 0.63
N TRP A 46 -17.94 -7.67 1.88
CA TRP A 46 -19.35 -7.48 2.19
C TRP A 46 -19.93 -6.25 1.48
N ARG A 47 -19.18 -5.14 1.47
CA ARG A 47 -19.60 -3.91 0.80
C ARG A 47 -19.71 -4.10 -0.72
N TRP A 48 -18.76 -4.75 -1.36
CA TRP A 48 -18.81 -5.02 -2.80
C TRP A 48 -19.92 -5.99 -3.18
N GLN A 49 -20.18 -7.02 -2.37
CA GLN A 49 -21.35 -7.89 -2.58
C GLN A 49 -22.66 -7.10 -2.52
N ARG A 50 -22.77 -6.14 -1.60
CA ARG A 50 -23.94 -5.25 -1.52
C ARG A 50 -24.04 -4.30 -2.71
N ASP A 51 -22.93 -3.71 -3.14
CA ASP A 51 -22.87 -2.80 -4.29
C ASP A 51 -23.13 -3.54 -5.62
N ALA A 52 -22.77 -4.84 -5.71
CA ALA A 52 -23.05 -5.71 -6.85
C ALA A 52 -24.55 -5.92 -7.07
N VAL A 53 -25.34 -6.06 -6.00
CA VAL A 53 -26.82 -6.11 -6.07
C VAL A 53 -27.40 -4.82 -6.67
N GLN A 54 -26.68 -3.70 -6.58
CA GLN A 54 -27.09 -2.40 -7.12
C GLN A 54 -26.51 -2.13 -8.52
N GLY A 55 -25.82 -3.09 -9.14
CA GLY A 55 -25.19 -2.93 -10.44
C GLY A 55 -23.99 -1.95 -10.44
N ARG A 56 -23.43 -1.63 -9.28
CA ARG A 56 -22.28 -0.72 -9.11
C ARG A 56 -21.01 -1.49 -8.76
N ASP A 57 -20.81 -2.62 -9.43
CA ASP A 57 -19.77 -3.54 -9.05
C ASP A 57 -18.39 -3.09 -9.55
N PRO A 58 -17.39 -2.84 -8.67
CA PRO A 58 -16.03 -2.52 -9.13
C PRO A 58 -15.39 -3.72 -9.82
N SER A 59 -14.59 -3.44 -10.85
CA SER A 59 -13.89 -4.49 -11.62
C SER A 59 -12.94 -5.28 -10.73
N ALA A 60 -12.63 -6.53 -11.11
CA ALA A 60 -11.69 -7.36 -10.36
C ALA A 60 -10.31 -6.70 -10.21
N ALA A 61 -9.85 -5.97 -11.23
CA ALA A 61 -8.60 -5.22 -11.19
C ALA A 61 -8.67 -4.04 -10.19
N GLU A 62 -9.78 -3.29 -10.17
CA GLU A 62 -9.98 -2.21 -9.20
C GLU A 62 -10.00 -2.74 -7.75
N ARG A 63 -10.70 -3.85 -7.50
CA ARG A 63 -10.73 -4.51 -6.17
C ARG A 63 -9.34 -4.92 -5.70
N ARG A 64 -8.51 -5.48 -6.60
CA ARG A 64 -7.12 -5.85 -6.31
C ARG A 64 -6.26 -4.63 -6.00
N ALA A 65 -6.41 -3.56 -6.78
CA ALA A 65 -5.68 -2.30 -6.54
C ALA A 65 -6.02 -1.70 -5.17
N TRP A 66 -7.29 -1.75 -4.74
CA TRP A 66 -7.69 -1.33 -3.39
C TRP A 66 -7.02 -2.15 -2.29
N LEU A 67 -7.04 -3.48 -2.42
CA LEU A 67 -6.44 -4.38 -1.45
C LEU A 67 -4.92 -4.16 -1.35
N TYR A 68 -4.23 -4.13 -2.50
CA TYR A 68 -2.78 -3.95 -2.52
C TYR A 68 -2.38 -2.58 -2.01
N MET A 69 -3.12 -1.52 -2.36
CA MET A 69 -2.88 -0.19 -1.81
C MET A 69 -3.00 -0.16 -0.29
N ALA A 70 -4.10 -0.68 0.28
CA ALA A 70 -4.32 -0.66 1.72
C ALA A 70 -3.30 -1.53 2.48
N GLY A 71 -3.03 -2.73 1.98
CA GLY A 71 -2.04 -3.66 2.53
C GLY A 71 -0.62 -3.09 2.51
N SER A 72 -0.17 -2.64 1.34
CA SER A 72 1.15 -2.02 1.20
C SER A 72 1.26 -0.73 2.00
N ALA A 73 0.18 0.06 2.15
CA ALA A 73 0.23 1.33 2.87
C ALA A 73 0.48 1.11 4.36
N LEU A 74 -0.26 0.17 4.96
CA LEU A 74 -0.08 -0.19 6.36
C LEU A 74 1.31 -0.73 6.64
N ILE A 75 1.77 -1.68 5.84
CA ILE A 75 3.10 -2.28 6.04
C ILE A 75 4.20 -1.23 5.81
N CYS A 76 4.07 -0.41 4.77
CA CYS A 76 5.04 0.66 4.46
C CYS A 76 5.12 1.69 5.58
N GLY A 77 3.97 2.13 6.12
CA GLY A 77 3.94 3.06 7.26
C GLY A 77 4.62 2.48 8.49
N PHE A 78 4.36 1.21 8.80
CA PHE A 78 4.98 0.50 9.92
C PHE A 78 6.51 0.39 9.73
N VAL A 79 6.96 -0.12 8.58
CA VAL A 79 8.38 -0.30 8.27
C VAL A 79 9.12 1.04 8.24
N ALA A 80 8.51 2.11 7.71
CA ALA A 80 9.13 3.43 7.67
C ALA A 80 9.50 3.94 9.07
N VAL A 81 8.59 3.82 10.04
CA VAL A 81 8.84 4.25 11.42
C VAL A 81 9.85 3.34 12.12
N VAL A 82 9.77 2.03 11.90
CA VAL A 82 10.77 1.07 12.44
C VAL A 82 12.18 1.42 11.96
N LEU A 83 12.38 1.71 10.68
CA LEU A 83 13.70 2.09 10.14
C LEU A 83 14.20 3.43 10.68
N MET A 84 13.29 4.36 10.97
CA MET A 84 13.62 5.64 11.58
C MET A 84 13.91 5.54 13.08
N THR A 85 13.56 4.44 13.74
CA THR A 85 13.78 4.24 15.17
C THR A 85 15.20 3.75 15.45
N PRO A 86 16.00 4.47 16.26
CA PRO A 86 17.34 4.02 16.63
C PRO A 86 17.30 2.68 17.37
N GLY A 87 18.17 1.73 17.01
CA GLY A 87 18.27 0.42 17.67
C GLY A 87 17.50 -0.72 16.98
N SER A 88 16.76 -0.46 15.91
CA SER A 88 16.04 -1.49 15.15
C SER A 88 16.94 -2.50 14.39
N GLU A 89 18.26 -2.34 14.46
CA GLU A 89 19.25 -3.13 13.72
C GLU A 89 19.40 -4.53 14.31
N VAL A 90 19.37 -5.57 13.46
CA VAL A 90 19.48 -7.01 13.83
C VAL A 90 20.69 -7.36 14.71
N HIS A 91 21.70 -6.50 14.79
CA HIS A 91 22.96 -6.74 15.50
C HIS A 91 23.10 -5.96 16.83
N ARG A 92 22.07 -5.24 17.28
CA ARG A 92 22.07 -4.62 18.63
C ARG A 92 21.06 -5.32 19.53
N THR A 93 21.48 -5.67 20.73
CA THR A 93 20.76 -6.43 21.77
C THR A 93 19.54 -5.71 22.36
N THR A 94 19.09 -4.61 21.78
CA THR A 94 18.02 -3.74 22.30
C THR A 94 17.05 -3.38 21.20
N GLY A 95 15.81 -3.88 21.30
CA GLY A 95 14.71 -3.56 20.39
C GLY A 95 14.34 -4.72 19.45
N GLY A 96 13.04 -4.96 19.28
CA GLY A 96 12.55 -5.84 18.23
C GLY A 96 12.80 -5.19 16.87
N THR A 97 13.32 -5.94 15.90
CA THR A 97 13.69 -5.42 14.56
C THR A 97 12.49 -5.05 13.69
N GLY A 98 11.26 -5.09 14.24
CA GLY A 98 10.00 -5.01 13.51
C GLY A 98 9.78 -6.13 12.48
N GLY A 99 10.76 -7.01 12.27
CA GLY A 99 10.75 -8.02 11.21
C GLY A 99 9.65 -9.06 11.40
N TYR A 100 9.50 -9.59 12.63
CA TYR A 100 8.39 -10.52 12.90
C TYR A 100 7.04 -9.86 12.63
N ASP A 101 6.85 -8.64 13.12
CA ASP A 101 5.57 -7.94 13.04
C ASP A 101 5.22 -7.55 11.59
N SER A 102 6.18 -7.13 10.77
CA SER A 102 5.96 -6.85 9.34
C SER A 102 5.68 -8.13 8.54
N TRP A 103 6.34 -9.26 8.85
CA TRP A 103 6.05 -10.55 8.23
C TRP A 103 4.67 -11.09 8.59
N VAL A 104 4.22 -10.91 9.84
CA VAL A 104 2.85 -11.26 10.25
C VAL A 104 1.84 -10.43 9.48
N MET A 105 2.04 -9.11 9.36
CA MET A 105 1.17 -8.24 8.55
C MET A 105 1.15 -8.69 7.07
N PHE A 106 2.31 -9.04 6.51
CA PHE A 106 2.40 -9.55 5.14
C PHE A 106 1.63 -10.88 4.96
N ALA A 107 1.78 -11.82 5.90
CA ALA A 107 1.06 -13.09 5.87
C ALA A 107 -0.45 -12.87 5.96
N CYS A 108 -0.92 -11.99 6.85
CA CYS A 108 -2.33 -11.60 6.92
C CYS A 108 -2.80 -10.91 5.63
N GLY A 109 -1.96 -10.10 4.99
CA GLY A 109 -2.22 -9.52 3.67
C GLY A 109 -2.40 -10.57 2.57
N ALA A 110 -1.58 -11.62 2.57
CA ALA A 110 -1.74 -12.75 1.66
C ALA A 110 -3.04 -13.53 1.90
N ILE A 111 -3.44 -13.70 3.16
CA ILE A 111 -4.73 -14.31 3.52
C ILE A 111 -5.89 -13.40 3.08
N ALA A 112 -5.79 -12.09 3.31
CA ALA A 112 -6.78 -11.11 2.84
C ALA A 112 -6.94 -11.14 1.32
N TRP A 113 -5.84 -11.32 0.59
CA TRP A 113 -5.87 -11.54 -0.85
C TRP A 113 -6.61 -12.82 -1.21
N ALA A 114 -6.29 -13.95 -0.58
CA ALA A 114 -6.98 -15.21 -0.84
C ALA A 114 -8.49 -15.12 -0.54
N LEU A 115 -8.88 -14.37 0.49
CA LEU A 115 -10.28 -14.12 0.85
C LEU A 115 -11.05 -13.29 -0.19
N LEU A 116 -10.36 -12.42 -0.92
CA LEU A 116 -10.93 -11.57 -1.97
C LEU A 116 -10.76 -12.13 -3.38
N HIS A 117 -9.92 -13.16 -3.53
CA HIS A 117 -9.68 -13.85 -4.79
C HIS A 117 -10.83 -14.81 -5.09
N GLU A 118 -11.97 -14.26 -5.53
CA GLU A 118 -13.00 -15.08 -6.17
C GLU A 118 -12.52 -15.44 -7.58
N GLY A 119 -12.60 -16.72 -7.95
CA GLY A 119 -12.04 -17.35 -9.17
C GLY A 119 -12.64 -16.88 -10.50
N GLN A 120 -12.95 -15.60 -10.61
CA GLN A 120 -13.40 -14.97 -11.83
C GLN A 120 -12.20 -14.79 -12.77
N SER A 121 -12.03 -15.76 -13.66
CA SER A 121 -11.33 -15.58 -14.93
C SER A 121 -12.09 -14.57 -15.79
N GLN A 122 -12.07 -13.29 -15.39
CA GLN A 122 -12.48 -12.20 -16.25
C GLN A 122 -11.28 -11.83 -17.11
N ALA A 123 -11.45 -11.98 -18.43
CA ALA A 123 -10.46 -11.58 -19.40
C ALA A 123 -10.12 -10.09 -19.19
N LEU A 124 -8.83 -9.78 -19.05
CA LEU A 124 -8.34 -8.41 -18.96
C LEU A 124 -8.80 -7.65 -20.21
N ASP A 125 -9.73 -6.72 -20.00
CA ASP A 125 -10.22 -5.81 -21.01
C ASP A 125 -9.07 -4.92 -21.50
N GLU A 126 -9.14 -4.42 -22.74
CA GLU A 126 -8.14 -3.51 -23.29
C GLU A 126 -7.97 -2.26 -22.42
N ARG A 127 -9.09 -1.83 -21.80
CA ARG A 127 -9.13 -0.76 -20.81
C ARG A 127 -8.22 -1.02 -19.60
N ASP A 128 -8.31 -2.21 -19.00
CA ASP A 128 -7.50 -2.56 -17.82
C ASP A 128 -6.00 -2.54 -18.16
N ARG A 129 -5.63 -2.99 -19.37
CA ARG A 129 -4.23 -2.94 -19.83
C ARG A 129 -3.70 -1.52 -20.00
N ALA A 130 -4.52 -0.60 -20.49
CA ALA A 130 -4.13 0.80 -20.64
C ALA A 130 -3.90 1.46 -19.27
N ILE A 131 -4.78 1.19 -18.31
CA ILE A 131 -4.68 1.67 -16.92
C ILE A 131 -3.44 1.07 -16.24
N ASP A 132 -3.18 -0.23 -16.40
CA ASP A 132 -1.99 -0.88 -15.89
C ASP A 132 -0.70 -0.30 -16.48
N ALA A 133 -0.67 0.00 -17.79
CA ALA A 133 0.48 0.61 -18.43
C ALA A 133 0.79 2.02 -17.88
N LEU A 134 -0.25 2.83 -17.66
CA LEU A 134 -0.13 4.14 -17.02
C LEU A 134 0.40 3.99 -15.58
N ALA A 135 -0.21 3.09 -14.80
CA ALA A 135 0.15 2.86 -13.41
C ALA A 135 1.61 2.38 -13.28
N ASN A 136 2.05 1.48 -14.16
CA ASN A 136 3.44 1.02 -14.22
C ASN A 136 4.41 2.16 -14.53
N ARG A 137 4.08 3.06 -15.46
CA ARG A 137 4.92 4.24 -15.76
C ARG A 137 5.07 5.14 -14.54
N VAL A 138 3.99 5.37 -13.79
CA VAL A 138 4.03 6.16 -12.54
C VAL A 138 4.84 5.46 -11.47
N GLY A 139 4.69 4.14 -11.31
CA GLY A 139 5.48 3.35 -10.37
C GLY A 139 6.97 3.43 -10.65
N TYR A 140 7.38 3.18 -11.89
CA TYR A 140 8.80 3.25 -12.28
C TYR A 140 9.38 4.66 -12.19
N SER A 141 8.66 5.70 -12.63
CA SER A 141 9.16 7.08 -12.51
C SER A 141 9.30 7.50 -11.04
N THR A 142 8.37 7.09 -10.18
CA THR A 142 8.45 7.30 -8.74
C THR A 142 9.65 6.57 -8.14
N LEU A 143 9.84 5.29 -8.49
CA LEU A 143 10.98 4.51 -8.01
C LEU A 143 12.32 5.13 -8.43
N ILE A 144 12.45 5.53 -9.70
CA ILE A 144 13.66 6.20 -10.21
C ILE A 144 13.92 7.49 -9.42
N GLY A 145 12.89 8.32 -9.20
CA GLY A 145 13.01 9.54 -8.41
C GLY A 145 13.45 9.27 -6.97
N LEU A 146 12.81 8.30 -6.30
CA LEU A 146 13.15 7.90 -4.93
C LEU A 146 14.58 7.35 -4.84
N LEU A 147 15.00 6.50 -5.78
CA LEU A 147 16.35 5.97 -5.83
C LEU A 147 17.39 7.06 -6.08
N ALA A 148 17.12 8.02 -6.98
CA ALA A 148 18.01 9.15 -7.21
C ALA A 148 18.18 10.00 -5.94
N VAL A 149 17.09 10.32 -5.24
CA VAL A 149 17.14 11.05 -3.96
C VAL A 149 17.92 10.24 -2.91
N PHE A 150 17.70 8.92 -2.83
CA PHE A 150 18.40 8.05 -1.89
C PHE A 150 19.90 7.97 -2.18
N LEU A 151 20.30 7.87 -3.45
CA LEU A 151 21.70 7.89 -3.87
C LEU A 151 22.38 9.23 -3.52
N LEU A 152 21.69 10.35 -3.74
CA LEU A 152 22.17 11.66 -3.33
C LEU A 152 22.31 11.74 -1.81
N ALA A 153 21.32 11.25 -1.06
CA ALA A 153 21.38 11.22 0.39
C ALA A 153 22.57 10.39 0.89
N LEU A 154 22.86 9.24 0.28
CA LEU A 154 24.04 8.41 0.61
C LEU A 154 25.36 9.08 0.22
N GLY A 155 25.44 9.67 -0.97
CA GLY A 155 26.66 10.28 -1.49
C GLY A 155 27.06 11.59 -0.80
N PHE A 156 26.09 12.32 -0.24
CA PHE A 156 26.29 13.61 0.44
C PHE A 156 26.03 13.57 1.95
N ALA A 157 25.82 12.38 2.55
CA ALA A 157 25.59 12.26 3.99
C ALA A 157 26.81 12.69 4.83
N PRO A 158 26.63 13.49 5.89
CA PRO A 158 27.69 13.76 6.87
C PRO A 158 28.19 12.46 7.53
N LYS A 159 29.50 12.38 7.83
CA LYS A 159 30.13 11.23 8.52
C LYS A 159 29.35 10.66 9.72
N PRO A 160 28.80 11.45 10.67
CA PRO A 160 28.03 10.90 11.78
C PRO A 160 26.75 10.16 11.38
N TRP A 161 26.23 10.40 10.17
CA TRP A 161 25.04 9.73 9.65
C TRP A 161 25.40 8.46 8.87
N MET A 162 26.64 8.37 8.37
CA MET A 162 27.15 7.18 7.68
C MET A 162 27.25 5.95 8.58
N GLU A 163 27.50 6.12 9.87
CA GLU A 163 27.57 5.01 10.84
C GLU A 163 26.25 4.25 10.97
N ARG A 164 25.12 4.91 10.66
CA ARG A 164 23.78 4.32 10.70
C ARG A 164 23.42 3.58 9.40
N PHE A 165 24.11 3.85 8.29
CA PHE A 165 23.89 3.19 6.99
C PHE A 165 24.50 1.78 6.95
N THR A 166 24.05 0.93 7.86
CA THR A 166 24.39 -0.49 7.84
C THR A 166 23.76 -1.16 6.61
N HIS A 167 24.35 -2.28 6.16
CA HIS A 167 23.78 -3.10 5.08
C HIS A 167 22.31 -3.48 5.34
N TRP A 168 21.95 -3.71 6.60
CA TRP A 168 20.58 -3.98 7.02
C TRP A 168 19.65 -2.79 6.77
N LEU A 169 20.04 -1.58 7.20
CA LEU A 169 19.21 -0.39 7.00
C LEU A 169 19.06 -0.06 5.51
N ILE A 170 20.13 -0.17 4.73
CA ILE A 170 20.10 0.08 3.28
C ILE A 170 19.13 -0.90 2.61
N ALA A 171 19.26 -2.21 2.87
CA ALA A 171 18.40 -3.21 2.26
C ALA A 171 16.90 -3.00 2.57
N ASN A 172 16.57 -2.73 3.84
CA ASN A 172 15.18 -2.49 4.23
C ASN A 172 14.66 -1.13 3.73
N THR A 173 15.53 -0.12 3.61
CA THR A 173 15.17 1.16 2.99
C THR A 173 14.83 0.95 1.52
N LEU A 174 15.66 0.21 0.76
CA LEU A 174 15.39 -0.11 -0.64
C LEU A 174 14.07 -0.87 -0.82
N LEU A 175 13.80 -1.87 0.03
CA LEU A 175 12.51 -2.55 0.05
C LEU A 175 11.36 -1.57 0.29
N ASN A 176 11.51 -0.66 1.26
CA ASN A 176 10.50 0.35 1.55
C ASN A 176 10.28 1.33 0.39
N LEU A 177 11.35 1.72 -0.34
CA LEU A 177 11.23 2.56 -1.54
C LEU A 177 10.46 1.84 -2.66
N ILE A 178 10.69 0.54 -2.85
CA ILE A 178 9.91 -0.28 -3.79
C ILE A 178 8.44 -0.30 -3.37
N MET A 179 8.15 -0.43 -2.08
CA MET A 179 6.77 -0.39 -1.58
C MET A 179 6.12 0.99 -1.79
N PHE A 180 6.83 2.09 -1.55
CA PHE A 180 6.34 3.44 -1.84
C PHE A 180 6.05 3.67 -3.33
N ALA A 181 6.92 3.17 -4.21
CA ALA A 181 6.67 3.21 -5.65
C ALA A 181 5.44 2.39 -6.03
N GLY A 182 5.26 1.21 -5.43
CA GLY A 182 4.04 0.41 -5.55
C GLY A 182 2.79 1.14 -5.10
N LEU A 183 2.85 1.90 -3.99
CA LEU A 183 1.74 2.75 -3.53
C LEU A 183 1.38 3.83 -4.55
N ALA A 184 2.37 4.50 -5.13
CA ALA A 184 2.14 5.48 -6.18
C ALA A 184 1.49 4.84 -7.42
N GLN A 185 1.94 3.64 -7.79
CA GLN A 185 1.34 2.84 -8.85
C GLN A 185 -0.13 2.50 -8.56
N TYR A 186 -0.45 1.92 -7.39
CA TYR A 186 -1.84 1.56 -7.06
C TYR A 186 -2.74 2.78 -6.91
N ALA A 187 -2.24 3.89 -6.35
CA ALA A 187 -2.97 5.14 -6.29
C ALA A 187 -3.27 5.68 -7.69
N ALA A 188 -2.30 5.66 -8.61
CA ALA A 188 -2.50 6.06 -10.00
C ALA A 188 -3.52 5.18 -10.72
N GLN A 189 -3.48 3.86 -10.48
CA GLN A 189 -4.44 2.91 -11.02
C GLN A 189 -5.86 3.22 -10.56
N LEU A 190 -6.07 3.41 -9.26
CA LEU A 190 -7.38 3.76 -8.70
C LEU A 190 -7.87 5.16 -9.14
N LEU A 191 -6.95 6.11 -9.32
CA LEU A 191 -7.29 7.43 -9.85
C LEU A 191 -7.74 7.36 -11.30
N ALA A 192 -7.11 6.51 -12.13
CA ALA A 192 -7.53 6.26 -13.50
C ALA A 192 -8.93 5.62 -13.54
N TYR A 193 -9.18 4.58 -12.74
CA TYR A 193 -10.52 3.99 -12.62
C TYR A 193 -11.58 5.01 -12.19
N TRP A 194 -11.24 5.89 -11.24
CA TRP A 194 -12.16 6.94 -10.79
C TRP A 194 -12.44 8.01 -11.87
N ARG A 195 -11.45 8.33 -12.71
CA ARG A 195 -11.61 9.28 -13.83
C ARG A 195 -12.49 8.68 -14.92
N ASP A 196 -12.21 7.47 -15.36
CA ASP A 196 -13.03 6.75 -16.35
C ASP A 196 -14.49 6.65 -15.91
N ALA A 197 -14.73 6.29 -14.63
CA ALA A 197 -16.09 6.18 -14.10
C ALA A 197 -16.84 7.51 -14.12
N ARG A 198 -16.14 8.65 -14.05
CA ARG A 198 -16.74 9.99 -14.17
C ARG A 198 -17.02 10.37 -15.62
N GLU A 199 -16.11 10.07 -16.53
CA GLU A 199 -16.28 10.34 -17.96
C GLU A 199 -17.50 9.59 -18.50
N LEU A 200 -17.64 8.30 -18.15
CA LEU A 200 -18.81 7.49 -18.48
C LEU A 200 -20.13 8.00 -17.86
N GLN A 201 -20.08 8.69 -16.72
CA GLN A 201 -21.27 9.32 -16.11
C GLN A 201 -21.60 10.67 -16.73
N GLY A 202 -20.60 11.38 -17.26
CA GLY A 202 -20.76 12.66 -17.96
C GLY A 202 -21.38 12.51 -19.34
N ASP A 203 -21.01 11.46 -20.08
CA ASP A 203 -21.55 11.17 -21.42
C ASP A 203 -23.02 10.68 -21.40
N VAL A 204 -23.55 10.33 -20.22
CA VAL A 204 -24.95 9.87 -20.01
C VAL A 204 -25.89 11.04 -19.69
N GLN A 205 -25.47 12.31 -19.82
CA GLN A 205 -26.43 13.40 -19.99
C GLN A 205 -26.80 13.54 -21.48
N PRO A 206 -28.00 13.13 -21.92
CA PRO A 206 -28.49 13.51 -23.23
C PRO A 206 -29.00 14.94 -23.12
N GLY A 207 -28.11 15.91 -23.37
CA GLY A 207 -28.47 17.28 -23.69
C GLY A 207 -29.00 17.39 -25.11
N GLY A 208 -30.07 16.64 -25.40
CA GLY A 208 -30.91 16.77 -26.57
C GLY A 208 -32.34 17.03 -26.13
N ALA A 209 -32.69 18.31 -25.98
CA ALA A 209 -34.01 18.89 -26.21
C ALA A 209 -33.83 20.39 -26.39
#